data_AF-A0A976DSK7-F1
#
_entry.id   AF-A0A976DSK7-F1
#
_cell.length_a   1.000
_cell.length_b   1.000
_cell.length_c   1.000
_cell.angle_alpha   90.00
_cell.angle_beta   90.00
_cell.angle_gamma   90.00
#
_symmetry.space_group_name_H-M   'P 1'
#
loop_
_entity.id
_entity.type
_entity.pdbx_description
1 polymer ?
#
loop_
_entity_poly.entity_id
_entity_poly.type
_entity_poly.pdbx_seq_one_letter_code
_entity_poly.pdbx_strand_id
1 'polypeptide(L)'
;MSYICKTIKIKNMNMTNDSQQPNPLQRVVRKYEERFCSKWKPNGVFYARTDINQKRFGLLLRGDLEPTVSEVKSLSSFFGVEANEFLN
;
A
#
# COMPACT_ATOMS: atom_id res chain seq x y z
N MET A 1 -16.22 13.85 -16.77
CA MET A 1 -15.64 12.67 -17.45
C MET A 1 -14.99 11.81 -16.39
N SER A 2 -15.71 10.82 -15.88
CA SER A 2 -15.25 9.95 -14.79
C SER A 2 -14.60 8.73 -15.40
N TYR A 3 -13.27 8.67 -15.39
CA TYR A 3 -12.55 7.46 -15.80
C TYR A 3 -12.70 6.42 -14.70
N ILE A 4 -13.82 5.70 -14.71
CA ILE A 4 -13.96 4.46 -13.98
C ILE A 4 -12.94 3.51 -14.61
N CYS A 5 -11.89 3.19 -13.88
CA CYS A 5 -10.84 2.27 -14.28
C CYS A 5 -11.46 0.87 -14.51
N LYS A 6 -12.04 0.68 -15.71
CA LYS A 6 -12.62 -0.59 -16.13
C LYS A 6 -11.47 -1.58 -16.34
N THR A 7 -11.52 -2.67 -15.58
CA THR A 7 -10.77 -3.91 -15.81
C THR A 7 -9.25 -3.89 -15.61
N ILE A 8 -8.81 -3.81 -14.35
CA ILE A 8 -7.68 -4.67 -13.97
C ILE A 8 -8.26 -6.09 -13.86
N LYS A 9 -8.17 -6.84 -14.95
CA LYS A 9 -8.37 -8.30 -14.95
C LYS A 9 -7.55 -8.86 -13.78
N ILE A 10 -8.26 -9.43 -12.81
CA ILE A 10 -7.70 -10.17 -11.69
C ILE A 10 -7.00 -11.39 -12.30
N LYS A 11 -5.72 -11.24 -12.64
CA LYS A 11 -4.83 -12.36 -12.87
C LYS A 11 -4.32 -12.75 -11.50
N ASN A 12 -4.86 -13.86 -10.99
CA ASN A 12 -4.45 -14.57 -9.80
C ASN A 12 -2.94 -14.43 -9.57
N MET A 13 -2.56 -13.59 -8.61
CA MET A 13 -1.33 -13.74 -7.84
C MET A 13 -1.79 -14.07 -6.42
N ASN A 14 -1.99 -15.37 -6.20
CA ASN A 14 -2.00 -16.04 -4.90
C ASN A 14 -2.73 -15.28 -3.79
N MET A 15 -4.07 -15.28 -3.87
CA MET A 15 -4.90 -15.28 -2.66
C MET A 15 -4.61 -16.59 -1.91
N THR A 16 -3.73 -16.56 -0.92
CA THR A 16 -3.90 -17.43 0.23
C THR A 16 -5.16 -16.96 0.94
N ASN A 17 -6.26 -17.70 0.75
CA ASN A 17 -7.45 -17.58 1.56
C ASN A 17 -7.06 -17.83 3.03
N ASP A 18 -7.31 -16.87 3.91
CA ASP A 18 -8.21 -17.09 5.05
C ASP A 18 -8.42 -15.78 5.84
N SER A 19 -9.65 -15.29 5.84
CA SER A 19 -10.32 -14.47 6.88
C SER A 19 -9.65 -13.24 7.54
N GLN A 20 -8.48 -12.75 7.12
CA GLN A 20 -7.91 -11.49 7.64
C GLN A 20 -8.30 -10.28 6.78
N GLN A 21 -8.87 -9.27 7.44
CA GLN A 21 -9.14 -7.96 6.82
C GLN A 21 -7.87 -7.45 6.12
N PRO A 22 -7.98 -6.86 4.91
CA PRO A 22 -6.81 -6.32 4.23
C PRO A 22 -6.17 -5.29 5.14
N ASN A 23 -4.87 -5.46 5.40
CA ASN A 23 -4.19 -4.58 6.34
C ASN A 23 -4.25 -3.13 5.84
N PRO A 24 -4.13 -2.15 6.74
CA PRO A 24 -4.29 -0.74 6.38
C PRO A 24 -3.38 -0.30 5.23
N LEU A 25 -2.14 -0.82 5.19
CA LEU A 25 -1.16 -0.51 4.15
C LEU A 25 -1.53 -1.09 2.78
N GLN A 26 -2.02 -2.33 2.72
CA GLN A 26 -2.50 -2.98 1.50
C GLN A 26 -3.69 -2.21 0.93
N ARG A 27 -4.59 -1.72 1.80
CA ARG A 27 -5.72 -0.88 1.39
C ARG A 27 -5.25 0.43 0.75
N VAL A 28 -4.26 1.09 1.35
CA VAL A 28 -3.66 2.32 0.78
C VAL A 28 -2.97 2.05 -0.55
N VAL A 29 -2.14 1.01 -0.64
CA VAL A 29 -1.46 0.64 -1.89
C VAL A 29 -2.48 0.35 -2.99
N ARG A 30 -3.55 -0.37 -2.67
CA ARG A 30 -4.63 -0.65 -3.62
C ARG A 30 -5.33 0.63 -4.10
N LYS A 31 -5.68 1.55 -3.20
CA LYS A 31 -6.27 2.86 -3.57
C LYS A 31 -5.32 3.64 -4.49
N TYR A 32 -4.02 3.56 -4.24
CA TYR A 32 -3.01 4.17 -5.10
C TYR A 32 -2.97 3.51 -6.49
N GLU A 33 -2.93 2.18 -6.57
CA GLU A 33 -2.99 1.45 -7.86
C GLU A 33 -4.25 1.78 -8.67
N GLU A 34 -5.40 1.88 -8.00
CA GLU A 34 -6.68 2.24 -8.62
C GLU A 34 -6.65 3.68 -9.18
N ARG A 35 -6.01 4.62 -8.47
CA ARG A 35 -5.85 6.01 -8.93
C ARG A 35 -4.99 6.13 -10.19
N PHE A 36 -3.94 5.33 -10.31
CA PHE A 36 -3.02 5.35 -11.44
C PHE A 36 -3.31 4.30 -12.51
N CYS A 37 -4.36 3.49 -12.34
CA CYS A 37 -4.72 2.37 -13.23
C CYS A 37 -3.53 1.45 -13.57
N SER A 38 -2.58 1.30 -12.64
CA SER A 38 -1.35 0.55 -12.86
C SER A 38 -0.92 -0.15 -11.59
N LYS A 39 -0.30 -1.32 -11.75
CA LYS A 39 0.34 -2.02 -10.63
C LYS A 39 1.52 -1.22 -10.14
N TRP A 40 1.50 -0.93 -8.85
CA TRP A 40 2.55 -0.20 -8.19
C TRP A 40 3.56 -1.18 -7.62
N LYS A 41 4.84 -0.91 -7.84
CA LYS A 41 5.94 -1.66 -7.25
C LYS A 41 6.83 -0.68 -6.49
N PRO A 42 7.18 -0.97 -5.23
CA PRO A 42 8.15 -0.16 -4.52
C PRO A 42 9.49 -0.23 -5.25
N ASN A 43 10.13 0.93 -5.39
CA ASN A 43 11.41 1.10 -6.08
C ASN A 43 12.41 1.84 -5.18
N GLY A 44 13.64 2.01 -5.64
CA GLY A 44 14.67 2.72 -4.86
C GLY A 44 14.27 4.15 -4.47
N VAL A 45 13.52 4.85 -5.32
CA VAL A 45 13.03 6.22 -5.04
C VAL A 45 12.01 6.22 -3.90
N PHE A 46 11.12 5.23 -3.85
CA PHE A 46 10.19 5.06 -2.73
C PHE A 46 10.94 4.86 -1.41
N TYR A 47 11.92 3.95 -1.39
CA TYR A 47 12.69 3.70 -0.17
C TYR A 47 13.54 4.90 0.25
N ALA A 48 14.12 5.63 -0.70
CA ALA A 48 14.86 6.86 -0.41
C ALA A 48 13.97 7.99 0.12
N ARG A 49 12.71 8.09 -0.33
CA ARG A 49 11.78 9.13 0.14
C ARG A 49 11.11 8.81 1.47
N THR A 50 10.85 7.54 1.72
CA THR A 50 10.16 7.10 2.94
C THR A 50 11.10 6.79 4.09
N ASP A 51 12.40 6.61 3.79
CA ASP A 51 13.42 6.14 4.73
C ASP A 51 13.07 4.80 5.38
N ILE A 52 12.20 4.01 4.73
CA ILE A 52 11.78 2.70 5.21
C ILE A 52 12.68 1.64 4.57
N ASN A 53 13.22 0.75 5.40
CA ASN A 53 13.97 -0.40 4.91
C ASN A 53 13.04 -1.34 4.11
N GLN A 54 13.50 -1.85 2.96
CA GLN A 54 12.76 -2.79 2.12
C GLN A 54 12.22 -4.02 2.89
N LYS A 55 13.03 -4.60 3.78
CA LYS A 55 12.59 -5.75 4.61
C LYS A 55 11.46 -5.35 5.54
N ARG A 56 11.59 -4.17 6.16
CA ARG A 56 10.61 -3.60 7.09
C ARG A 56 9.30 -3.31 6.38
N PHE A 57 9.34 -2.69 5.20
CA PHE A 57 8.17 -2.49 4.35
C PHE A 57 7.47 -3.80 4.01
N GLY A 58 8.22 -4.88 3.74
CA GLY A 58 7.65 -6.20 3.48
C GLY A 58 6.85 -6.76 4.66
N LEU A 59 7.31 -6.56 5.90
CA LEU A 59 6.60 -6.96 7.11
C LEU A 59 5.34 -6.12 7.33
N LEU A 60 5.43 -4.80 7.15
CA LEU A 60 4.27 -3.89 7.21
C LEU A 60 3.22 -4.29 6.18
N LEU A 61 3.63 -4.65 4.95
CA LEU A 61 2.73 -5.04 3.87
C LEU A 61 2.08 -6.40 4.11
N ARG A 62 2.69 -7.28 4.90
CA ARG A 62 2.08 -8.54 5.35
C ARG A 62 1.14 -8.36 6.53
N GLY A 63 1.28 -7.26 7.28
CA GLY A 63 0.55 -7.04 8.53
C GLY A 63 1.19 -7.72 9.73
N ASP A 64 2.43 -8.19 9.59
CA ASP A 64 3.21 -8.82 10.68
C ASP A 64 3.73 -7.77 11.67
N LEU A 65 3.71 -6.49 11.28
CA LEU A 65 4.25 -5.38 12.05
C LEU A 65 3.38 -4.13 11.88
N GLU A 66 3.22 -3.37 12.96
CA GLU A 66 2.57 -2.07 12.92
C GLU A 66 3.55 -0.94 12.52
N PRO A 67 3.12 0.01 11.69
CA PRO A 67 3.94 1.15 11.30
C PRO A 67 4.09 2.12 12.48
N THR A 68 5.30 2.64 12.66
CA THR A 68 5.55 3.70 13.65
C THR A 68 5.00 5.04 13.16
N VAL A 69 4.80 6.00 14.07
CA VAL A 69 4.27 7.33 13.74
C VAL A 69 5.08 8.05 12.65
N SER A 70 6.41 7.91 12.65
CA SER A 70 7.30 8.47 11.63
C SER A 70 7.11 7.81 10.27
N GLU A 71 6.92 6.49 10.24
CA GLU A 71 6.65 5.74 9.01
C GLU A 71 5.28 6.08 8.44
N VAL A 72 4.25 6.17 9.28
CA VAL A 72 2.91 6.60 8.87
C VAL A 72 2.97 7.98 8.23
N LYS A 73 3.72 8.93 8.82
CA LYS A 73 3.90 10.28 8.25
C LYS A 73 4.60 10.25 6.88
N SER A 74 5.60 9.39 6.72
CA SER A 74 6.35 9.29 5.47
C SER A 74 5.54 8.60 4.37
N LEU A 75 4.81 7.54 4.73
CA LEU A 75 3.92 6.81 3.84
C LEU A 75 2.71 7.65 3.42
N SER A 76 2.09 8.37 4.36
CA SER A 76 0.97 9.27 4.07
C SER A 76 1.38 10.39 3.11
N SER A 77 2.57 10.96 3.31
CA SER A 77 3.15 11.95 2.39
C SER A 77 3.44 11.37 1.00
N PHE A 78 3.99 10.15 0.91
CA PHE A 78 4.30 9.52 -0.38
C PHE A 78 3.05 9.12 -1.17
N PHE A 79 2.08 8.46 -0.51
CA PHE A 79 0.86 7.97 -1.15
C PHE A 79 -0.21 9.06 -1.32
N GLY A 80 -0.05 10.22 -0.65
CA GLY A 80 -1.02 11.30 -0.68
C GLY A 80 -2.36 10.89 -0.07
N VAL A 81 -2.31 10.24 1.08
CA VAL A 81 -3.47 9.79 1.87
C VAL A 81 -3.33 10.26 3.32
N GLU A 82 -4.41 10.28 4.08
CA GLU A 82 -4.36 10.67 5.49
C GLU A 82 -3.73 9.58 6.37
N ALA A 83 -3.09 9.99 7.47
CA ALA A 83 -2.48 9.07 8.44
C ALA A 83 -3.49 8.08 9.05
N ASN A 84 -4.75 8.50 9.21
CA ASN A 84 -5.82 7.67 9.76
C ASN A 84 -6.12 6.42 8.92
N GLU A 85 -5.79 6.44 7.62
CA GLU A 85 -5.96 5.27 6.75
C GLU A 85 -5.06 4.09 7.16
N PHE A 86 -4.00 4.36 7.94
CA PHE A 86 -3.05 3.37 8.46
C PHE A 86 -3.38 2.87 9.88
N LEU A 87 -4.38 3.47 10.57
CA LEU A 87 -4.73 3.17 11.97
C LEU A 87 -6.05 2.39 12.13
N ASN A 88 -6.69 2.01 11.01
CA ASN A 88 -8.04 1.43 10.94
C ASN A 88 -8.08 0.00 10.40
#